data_AF-A0A962N2I3-F1
#
_entry.id   AF-A0A962N2I3-F1
#
_cell.length_a   1.000
_cell.length_b   1.000
_cell.length_c   1.000
_cell.angle_alpha   90.00
_cell.angle_beta   90.00
_cell.angle_gamma   90.00
#
_symmetry.space_group_name_H-M   'P 1'
#
loop_
_entity.id
_entity.type
_entity.pdbx_description
1 polymer ?
#
loop_
_entity_poly.entity_id
_entity_poly.type
_entity_poly.pdbx_seq_one_letter_code
_entity_poly.pdbx_strand_id
1 'polypeptide(L)'
;MALGEVKKHENRIKSLIENKAHDEALAECNALLEEQPELRAEALRLRAYVNSHRGLYREAIADRELLVNEGLAILRDYYQLGDNSMSAGRFKEASKWLQEVLRRGSEQHETWFNSAALLLLSYAQMRLGQLKEAEKNLDKAAAIDPECAMPVRGEGIVTHQALREQIRRLAARNS
;
A
#
# COMPACT_ATOMS: atom_id res chain seq x y z
N MET A 1 -17.82 -16.14 -17.07
CA MET A 1 -16.61 -16.38 -17.87
C MET A 1 -15.46 -15.47 -17.40
N ALA A 2 -15.64 -14.15 -17.35
CA ALA A 2 -14.61 -13.19 -16.91
C ALA A 2 -13.88 -13.51 -15.57
N LEU A 3 -14.60 -13.95 -14.52
CA LEU A 3 -13.97 -14.20 -13.21
C LEU A 3 -12.93 -15.35 -13.24
N GLY A 4 -13.13 -16.33 -14.14
CA GLY A 4 -12.20 -17.45 -14.31
C GLY A 4 -10.93 -17.04 -15.05
N GLU A 5 -11.06 -16.12 -16.01
CA GLU A 5 -9.94 -15.58 -16.79
C GLU A 5 -9.06 -14.68 -15.92
N VAL A 6 -9.65 -13.77 -15.15
CA VAL A 6 -8.91 -12.91 -14.20
C VAL A 6 -8.06 -13.75 -13.25
N LYS A 7 -8.65 -14.80 -12.65
CA LYS A 7 -7.95 -15.66 -11.70
C LYS A 7 -6.81 -16.45 -12.36
N LYS A 8 -6.97 -16.85 -13.62
CA LYS A 8 -5.92 -17.50 -14.40
C LYS A 8 -4.72 -16.57 -14.61
N HIS A 9 -4.97 -15.34 -15.05
CA HIS A 9 -3.90 -14.34 -15.24
C HIS A 9 -3.21 -14.01 -13.92
N GLU A 10 -3.97 -13.80 -12.85
CA GLU A 10 -3.43 -13.54 -11.52
C GLU A 10 -2.50 -14.67 -11.03
N ASN A 11 -2.95 -15.93 -11.14
CA ASN A 11 -2.15 -17.07 -10.74
C ASN A 11 -0.86 -17.20 -11.56
N ARG A 12 -0.95 -16.98 -12.89
CA ARG A 12 0.21 -17.02 -13.77
C ARG A 12 1.22 -15.93 -13.42
N ILE A 13 0.76 -14.70 -13.22
CA ILE A 13 1.62 -13.56 -12.87
C ILE A 13 2.30 -13.79 -11.51
N LYS A 14 1.59 -14.33 -10.52
CA LYS A 14 2.20 -14.71 -9.23
C LYS A 14 3.31 -15.74 -9.42
N SER A 15 3.05 -16.79 -10.20
CA SER A 15 4.07 -17.82 -10.50
C SER A 15 5.30 -17.23 -11.22
N LEU A 16 5.10 -16.30 -12.16
CA LEU A 16 6.20 -15.62 -12.83
C LEU A 16 7.02 -14.76 -11.85
N ILE A 17 6.38 -14.05 -10.93
CA ILE A 17 7.06 -13.29 -9.87
C ILE A 17 7.87 -14.21 -8.96
N GLU A 18 7.30 -15.34 -8.53
CA GLU A 18 7.99 -16.34 -7.70
C GLU A 18 9.24 -16.91 -8.39
N ASN A 19 9.15 -17.11 -9.70
CA ASN A 19 10.27 -17.53 -10.55
C ASN A 19 11.23 -16.38 -10.94
N LYS A 20 11.03 -15.17 -10.40
CA LYS A 20 11.81 -13.95 -10.71
C LYS A 20 11.73 -13.51 -12.18
N ALA A 21 10.76 -14.04 -12.94
CA ALA A 21 10.50 -13.71 -14.33
C ALA A 21 9.63 -12.45 -14.46
N HIS A 22 10.13 -11.33 -13.93
CA HIS A 22 9.34 -10.10 -13.83
C HIS A 22 9.04 -9.46 -15.19
N ASP A 23 9.94 -9.57 -16.17
CA ASP A 23 9.73 -8.99 -17.50
C ASP A 23 8.63 -9.74 -18.27
N GLU A 24 8.57 -11.08 -18.12
CA GLU A 24 7.48 -11.90 -18.66
C GLU A 24 6.14 -11.57 -17.98
N ALA A 25 6.15 -11.37 -16.66
CA ALA A 25 4.95 -10.94 -15.93
C ALA A 25 4.44 -9.57 -16.41
N LEU A 26 5.33 -8.63 -16.71
CA LEU A 26 4.96 -7.33 -17.27
C LEU A 26 4.44 -7.45 -18.71
N ALA A 27 5.05 -8.30 -19.53
CA ALA A 27 4.57 -8.56 -20.89
C ALA A 27 3.14 -9.09 -20.88
N GLU A 28 2.81 -10.03 -19.99
CA GLU A 28 1.44 -10.53 -19.81
C GLU A 28 0.48 -9.42 -19.35
N CYS A 29 0.89 -8.54 -18.44
CA CYS A 29 0.06 -7.42 -18.01
C CYS A 29 -0.20 -6.41 -19.14
N ASN A 30 0.81 -6.14 -19.98
CA ASN A 30 0.67 -5.22 -21.11
C ASN A 30 -0.23 -5.82 -22.19
N ALA A 31 -0.06 -7.11 -22.51
CA ALA A 31 -0.95 -7.82 -23.42
C ALA A 31 -2.41 -7.77 -22.94
N LEU A 32 -2.67 -7.95 -21.63
CA LEU A 32 -4.01 -7.79 -21.07
C LEU A 32 -4.60 -6.39 -21.30
N LEU A 33 -3.80 -5.34 -21.12
CA LEU A 33 -4.25 -3.96 -21.33
C LEU A 33 -4.57 -3.65 -22.80
N GLU A 34 -3.89 -4.32 -23.73
CA GLU A 34 -4.05 -4.13 -25.18
C GLU A 34 -5.19 -4.99 -25.76
N GLU A 35 -5.26 -6.26 -25.37
CA GLU A 35 -6.14 -7.26 -25.98
C GLU A 35 -7.50 -7.37 -25.29
N GLN A 36 -7.58 -7.03 -23.98
CA GLN A 36 -8.78 -7.18 -23.16
C GLN A 36 -9.10 -5.90 -22.37
N PRO A 37 -9.56 -4.82 -23.04
CA PRO A 37 -9.85 -3.53 -22.39
C PRO A 37 -10.88 -3.62 -21.25
N GLU A 38 -11.75 -4.63 -21.27
CA GLU A 38 -12.71 -4.92 -20.20
C GLU A 38 -12.05 -5.38 -18.89
N LEU A 39 -10.83 -5.91 -18.95
CA LEU A 39 -10.03 -6.32 -17.79
C LEU A 39 -9.03 -5.24 -17.35
N ARG A 40 -9.23 -4.00 -17.82
CA ARG A 40 -8.30 -2.90 -17.57
C ARG A 40 -7.98 -2.69 -16.09
N ALA A 41 -8.99 -2.74 -15.23
CA ALA A 41 -8.79 -2.50 -13.80
C ALA A 41 -7.88 -3.58 -13.19
N GLU A 42 -8.14 -4.84 -13.54
CA GLU A 42 -7.37 -6.01 -13.09
C GLU A 42 -5.95 -5.97 -13.64
N ALA A 43 -5.79 -5.66 -14.93
CA ALA A 43 -4.49 -5.58 -15.58
C ALA A 43 -3.61 -4.46 -14.99
N LEU A 44 -4.18 -3.29 -14.70
CA LEU A 44 -3.48 -2.21 -13.99
C LEU A 44 -3.05 -2.65 -12.57
N ARG A 45 -3.93 -3.33 -11.81
CA ARG A 45 -3.58 -3.84 -10.47
C ARG A 45 -2.46 -4.86 -10.52
N LEU A 46 -2.50 -5.77 -11.49
CA LEU A 46 -1.49 -6.80 -11.70
C LEU A 46 -0.15 -6.18 -12.10
N ARG A 47 -0.15 -5.23 -13.04
CA ARG A 47 1.07 -4.52 -13.44
C ARG A 47 1.67 -3.72 -12.29
N ALA A 48 0.82 -3.05 -11.51
CA ALA A 48 1.25 -2.36 -10.31
C ALA A 48 1.89 -3.32 -9.30
N TYR A 49 1.29 -4.49 -9.08
CA TYR A 49 1.82 -5.53 -8.21
C TYR A 49 3.20 -6.02 -8.67
N VAL A 50 3.38 -6.32 -9.95
CA VAL A 50 4.68 -6.72 -10.52
C VAL A 50 5.72 -5.61 -10.29
N ASN A 51 5.37 -4.36 -10.57
CA ASN A 51 6.26 -3.21 -10.38
C ASN A 51 6.64 -3.00 -8.91
N SER A 52 5.70 -3.16 -7.97
CA SER A 52 6.00 -3.12 -6.53
C SER A 52 7.04 -4.18 -6.14
N HIS A 53 6.91 -5.40 -6.66
CA HIS A 53 7.85 -6.51 -6.40
C HIS A 53 9.25 -6.27 -6.98
N ARG A 54 9.36 -5.53 -8.09
CA ARG A 54 10.65 -5.09 -8.65
C ARG A 54 11.27 -3.91 -7.90
N GLY A 55 10.55 -3.31 -6.96
CA GLY A 55 10.95 -2.06 -6.32
C GLY A 55 10.71 -0.80 -7.18
N LEU A 56 9.98 -0.94 -8.29
CA LEU A 56 9.57 0.13 -9.20
C LEU A 56 8.28 0.80 -8.67
N TYR A 57 8.40 1.42 -7.49
CA TYR A 57 7.25 1.96 -6.77
C TYR A 57 6.60 3.19 -7.44
N ARG A 58 7.32 3.91 -8.31
CA ARG A 58 6.74 5.06 -9.02
C ARG A 58 5.76 4.59 -10.09
N GLU A 59 6.15 3.54 -10.80
CA GLU A 59 5.38 2.87 -11.84
C GLU A 59 4.16 2.17 -11.22
N ALA A 60 4.35 1.47 -10.10
CA ALA A 60 3.24 0.86 -9.36
C ALA A 60 2.22 1.88 -8.83
N ILE A 61 2.68 3.08 -8.47
CA ILE A 61 1.80 4.16 -8.03
C ILE A 61 1.05 4.76 -9.21
N ALA A 62 1.73 5.00 -10.34
CA ALA A 62 1.08 5.54 -11.53
C ALA A 62 -0.10 4.67 -11.99
N ASP A 63 0.08 3.33 -12.03
CA ASP A 63 -1.00 2.40 -12.40
C ASP A 63 -2.18 2.45 -11.44
N ARG A 64 -1.93 2.61 -10.13
CA ARG A 64 -3.02 2.72 -9.15
C ARG A 64 -3.67 4.09 -9.11
N GLU A 65 -2.93 5.16 -9.41
CA GLU A 65 -3.51 6.50 -9.58
C GLU A 65 -4.42 6.54 -10.81
N LEU A 66 -4.10 5.81 -11.89
CA LEU A 66 -5.02 5.62 -13.01
C LEU A 66 -6.34 4.99 -12.56
N LEU A 67 -6.31 3.93 -11.73
CA LEU A 67 -7.53 3.33 -11.18
C LEU A 67 -8.37 4.34 -10.38
N VAL A 68 -7.72 5.20 -9.58
CA VAL A 68 -8.42 6.24 -8.81
C VAL A 68 -9.05 7.27 -9.75
N ASN A 69 -8.29 7.74 -10.74
CA ASN A 69 -8.73 8.76 -11.69
C ASN A 69 -9.88 8.26 -12.60
N GLU A 70 -9.88 6.97 -12.93
CA GLU A 70 -10.91 6.33 -13.75
C GLU A 70 -12.13 5.87 -12.92
N GLY A 71 -12.12 6.08 -11.59
CA GLY A 71 -13.22 5.66 -10.71
C GLY A 71 -13.34 4.15 -10.52
N LEU A 72 -12.28 3.39 -10.84
CA LEU A 72 -12.20 1.93 -10.78
C LEU A 72 -11.57 1.41 -9.47
N ALA A 73 -11.01 2.31 -8.67
CA ALA A 73 -10.28 1.95 -7.45
C ALA A 73 -11.17 1.41 -6.33
N ILE A 74 -10.75 0.28 -5.75
CA ILE A 74 -11.32 -0.30 -4.52
C ILE A 74 -10.47 0.08 -3.31
N LEU A 75 -10.95 -0.17 -2.08
CA LEU A 75 -10.24 0.20 -0.84
C LEU A 75 -8.79 -0.31 -0.81
N ARG A 76 -8.56 -1.54 -1.31
CA ARG A 76 -7.22 -2.13 -1.43
C ARG A 76 -6.27 -1.31 -2.31
N ASP A 77 -6.77 -0.65 -3.35
CA ASP A 77 -5.93 0.16 -4.25
C ASP A 77 -5.39 1.40 -3.52
N TYR A 78 -6.21 2.05 -2.69
CA TYR A 78 -5.78 3.14 -1.81
C TYR A 78 -4.74 2.70 -0.78
N TYR A 79 -4.94 1.52 -0.18
CA TYR A 79 -3.99 0.95 0.77
C TYR A 79 -2.63 0.71 0.12
N GLN A 80 -2.63 0.12 -1.07
CA GLN A 80 -1.41 -0.15 -1.82
C GLN A 80 -0.74 1.13 -2.35
N LEU A 81 -1.50 2.19 -2.67
CA LEU A 81 -0.94 3.52 -2.95
C LEU A 81 -0.19 4.07 -1.72
N GLY A 82 -0.78 3.93 -0.53
CA GLY A 82 -0.14 4.29 0.74
C GLY A 82 1.18 3.53 0.96
N ASP A 83 1.12 2.20 0.88
CA ASP A 83 2.27 1.31 1.09
C ASP A 83 3.40 1.51 0.07
N ASN A 84 3.06 1.66 -1.22
CA ASN A 84 4.07 1.94 -2.23
C ASN A 84 4.66 3.35 -2.06
N SER A 85 3.88 4.31 -1.55
CA SER A 85 4.38 5.68 -1.30
C SER A 85 5.36 5.67 -0.14
N MET A 86 5.09 4.87 0.89
CA MET A 86 6.03 4.58 1.97
C MET A 86 7.33 4.00 1.43
N SER A 87 7.23 2.96 0.61
CA SER A 87 8.38 2.28 0.02
C SER A 87 9.21 3.17 -0.92
N ALA A 88 8.57 4.18 -1.52
CA ALA A 88 9.23 5.19 -2.33
C ALA A 88 9.76 6.41 -1.55
N GLY A 89 9.64 6.41 -0.21
CA GLY A 89 10.04 7.55 0.64
C GLY A 89 9.15 8.79 0.51
N ARG A 90 7.98 8.66 -0.14
CA ARG A 90 7.00 9.72 -0.37
C ARG A 90 6.02 9.79 0.80
N PHE A 91 6.50 10.22 1.96
CA PHE A 91 5.73 10.15 3.21
C PHE A 91 4.49 11.05 3.23
N LYS A 92 4.51 12.20 2.54
CA LYS A 92 3.32 13.08 2.45
C LYS A 92 2.19 12.40 1.67
N GLU A 93 2.52 11.81 0.53
CA GLU A 93 1.61 11.05 -0.32
C GLU A 93 1.11 9.79 0.40
N ALA A 94 2.00 9.09 1.10
CA ALA A 94 1.63 7.95 1.93
C ALA A 94 0.59 8.35 2.99
N SER A 95 0.82 9.44 3.74
CA SER A 95 -0.15 9.94 4.71
C SER A 95 -1.50 10.27 4.08
N LYS A 96 -1.51 10.92 2.91
CA LYS A 96 -2.75 11.22 2.17
C LYS A 96 -3.51 9.94 1.83
N TRP A 97 -2.86 8.96 1.23
CA TRP A 97 -3.52 7.73 0.79
C TRP A 97 -3.99 6.87 1.95
N LEU A 98 -3.22 6.77 3.04
CA LEU A 98 -3.62 6.02 4.24
C LEU A 98 -4.78 6.67 4.99
N GLN A 99 -4.85 8.00 5.00
CA GLN A 99 -6.05 8.70 5.51
C GLN A 99 -7.28 8.40 4.66
N GLU A 100 -7.11 8.29 3.34
CA GLU A 100 -8.21 7.94 2.44
C GLU A 100 -8.70 6.49 2.64
N VAL A 101 -7.78 5.56 2.96
CA VAL A 101 -8.16 4.20 3.39
C VAL A 101 -9.06 4.25 4.62
N LEU A 102 -8.66 5.00 5.65
CA LEU A 102 -9.43 5.09 6.89
C LEU A 102 -10.79 5.76 6.68
N ARG A 103 -10.85 6.81 5.85
CA ARG A 103 -12.10 7.51 5.51
C ARG A 103 -13.05 6.60 4.75
N ARG A 104 -12.58 6.00 3.65
CA ARG A 104 -13.40 5.12 2.80
C ARG A 104 -13.79 3.83 3.50
N GLY A 105 -12.89 3.23 4.26
CA GLY A 105 -13.17 2.05 5.07
C GLY A 105 -14.28 2.34 6.09
N SER A 106 -14.25 3.50 6.74
CA SER A 106 -15.35 3.92 7.62
C SER A 106 -16.67 4.09 6.88
N GLU A 107 -16.68 4.70 5.69
CA GLU A 107 -17.88 4.89 4.88
C GLU A 107 -18.46 3.56 4.38
N GLN A 108 -17.60 2.60 4.05
CA GLN A 108 -17.96 1.28 3.52
C GLN A 108 -18.16 0.24 4.62
N HIS A 109 -17.96 0.60 5.90
CA HIS A 109 -17.92 -0.32 7.04
C HIS A 109 -16.91 -1.47 6.88
N GLU A 110 -15.83 -1.23 6.11
CA GLU A 110 -14.74 -2.17 5.89
C GLU A 110 -13.53 -1.77 6.74
N THR A 111 -13.25 -2.56 7.78
CA THR A 111 -12.23 -2.24 8.79
C THR A 111 -10.93 -3.04 8.62
N TRP A 112 -10.86 -3.92 7.62
CA TRP A 112 -9.77 -4.87 7.41
C TRP A 112 -8.38 -4.22 7.41
N PHE A 113 -8.25 -3.02 6.84
CA PHE A 113 -6.97 -2.30 6.75
C PHE A 113 -6.70 -1.35 7.91
N ASN A 114 -7.61 -1.18 8.88
CA ASN A 114 -7.55 -0.03 9.80
C ASN A 114 -6.29 -0.02 10.68
N SER A 115 -5.94 -1.14 11.32
CA SER A 115 -4.74 -1.21 12.17
C SER A 115 -3.47 -0.96 11.36
N ALA A 116 -3.29 -1.68 10.25
CA ALA A 116 -2.15 -1.54 9.35
C ALA A 116 -2.04 -0.11 8.79
N ALA A 117 -3.15 0.48 8.35
CA ALA A 117 -3.17 1.83 7.79
C ALA A 117 -2.82 2.91 8.83
N LEU A 118 -3.32 2.77 10.06
CA LEU A 118 -3.00 3.66 11.18
C LEU A 118 -1.52 3.53 11.61
N LEU A 119 -0.98 2.30 11.64
CA LEU A 119 0.43 2.06 11.97
C LEU A 119 1.37 2.67 10.90
N LEU A 120 1.09 2.43 9.61
CA LEU A 120 1.84 3.05 8.52
C LEU A 120 1.68 4.57 8.48
N LEU A 121 0.49 5.09 8.79
CA LEU A 121 0.23 6.53 8.86
C LEU A 121 1.04 7.15 10.01
N SER A 122 1.07 6.51 11.17
CA SER A 122 1.89 6.93 12.30
C SER A 122 3.38 6.99 11.92
N TYR A 123 3.88 5.94 11.24
CA TYR A 123 5.26 5.93 10.77
C TYR A 123 5.51 7.08 9.78
N ALA A 124 4.64 7.28 8.78
CA ALA A 124 4.78 8.37 7.80
C ALA A 124 4.83 9.74 8.50
N GLN A 125 3.95 9.96 9.47
CA GLN A 125 3.89 11.20 10.24
C GLN A 125 5.14 11.40 11.11
N MET A 126 5.67 10.35 11.73
CA MET A 126 6.95 10.40 12.42
C MET A 126 8.07 10.86 11.49
N ARG A 127 8.14 10.29 10.27
CA ARG A 127 9.15 10.68 9.26
C ARG A 127 8.99 12.11 8.77
N LEU A 128 7.79 12.68 8.88
CA LEU A 128 7.49 14.08 8.59
C LEU A 128 7.70 15.02 9.79
N GLY A 129 8.09 14.49 10.96
CA GLY A 129 8.26 15.27 12.20
C GLY A 129 6.93 15.60 12.92
N GLN A 130 5.81 15.03 12.47
CA GLN A 130 4.48 15.21 13.05
C GLN A 130 4.27 14.26 14.23
N LEU A 131 5.10 14.41 15.26
CA LEU A 131 5.24 13.41 16.33
C LEU A 131 3.98 13.26 17.20
N LYS A 132 3.20 14.33 17.39
CA LYS A 132 1.96 14.30 18.17
C LYS A 132 0.88 13.50 17.44
N GLU A 133 0.73 13.74 16.15
CA GLU A 133 -0.21 13.02 15.29
C GLU A 133 0.20 11.56 15.13
N ALA A 134 1.50 11.30 15.00
CA ALA A 134 2.05 9.96 14.94
C ALA A 134 1.70 9.15 16.20
N GLU A 135 1.94 9.68 17.41
CA GLU A 135 1.60 9.00 18.67
C GLU A 135 0.09 8.74 18.76
N LYS A 136 -0.75 9.72 18.41
CA LYS A 136 -2.21 9.56 18.42
C LYS A 136 -2.69 8.44 17.49
N ASN A 137 -2.15 8.35 16.28
CA ASN A 137 -2.52 7.27 15.36
C ASN A 137 -1.95 5.92 15.80
N LEU A 138 -0.80 5.92 16.47
CA LEU A 138 -0.21 4.73 17.07
C LEU A 138 -1.08 4.17 18.19
N ASP A 139 -1.62 5.03 19.05
CA ASP A 139 -2.58 4.63 20.10
C ASP A 139 -3.83 3.99 19.50
N LYS A 140 -4.37 4.58 18.43
CA LYS A 140 -5.54 4.03 17.74
C LYS A 140 -5.26 2.67 17.11
N ALA A 141 -4.13 2.50 16.43
CA ALA A 141 -3.81 1.19 15.84
C ALA A 141 -3.60 0.12 16.93
N ALA A 142 -2.93 0.46 18.04
CA ALA A 142 -2.73 -0.47 19.16
C ALA A 142 -4.06 -0.86 19.83
N ALA A 143 -5.05 0.04 19.86
CA ALA A 143 -6.37 -0.26 20.38
C ALA A 143 -7.19 -1.21 19.50
N ILE A 144 -6.89 -1.27 18.19
CA ILE A 144 -7.55 -2.18 17.24
C ILE A 144 -6.84 -3.53 17.21
N ASP A 145 -5.51 -3.50 17.09
CA ASP A 145 -4.66 -4.67 16.98
C ASP A 145 -3.30 -4.38 17.64
N PRO A 146 -3.12 -4.77 18.91
CA PRO A 146 -1.87 -4.56 19.64
C PRO A 146 -0.66 -5.28 19.03
N GLU A 147 -0.88 -6.34 18.27
CA GLU A 147 0.16 -7.18 17.66
C GLU A 147 0.46 -6.77 16.21
N CYS A 148 -0.19 -5.71 15.72
CA CYS A 148 0.02 -5.20 14.38
C CYS A 148 1.51 -4.90 14.13
N ALA A 149 2.04 -5.54 13.10
CA ALA A 149 3.42 -5.41 12.68
C ALA A 149 3.48 -5.31 11.15
N MET A 150 4.17 -4.29 10.65
CA MET A 150 4.22 -3.98 9.23
C MET A 150 5.65 -3.98 8.71
N PRO A 151 5.95 -4.66 7.59
CA PRO A 151 7.24 -4.51 6.94
C PRO A 151 7.35 -3.11 6.33
N VAL A 152 8.39 -2.38 6.70
CA VAL A 152 8.74 -1.08 6.10
C VAL A 152 10.12 -1.20 5.45
N ARG A 153 10.18 -0.90 4.15
CA ARG A 153 11.42 -1.00 3.39
C ARG A 153 12.50 -0.08 3.95
N GLY A 154 13.67 -0.64 4.23
CA GLY A 154 14.80 0.08 4.82
C GLY A 154 14.81 0.11 6.35
N GLU A 155 13.72 -0.29 7.00
CA GLU A 155 13.62 -0.34 8.47
C GLU A 155 13.44 -1.76 9.01
N GLY A 156 12.86 -2.67 8.22
CA GLY A 156 12.49 -4.01 8.65
C GLY A 156 11.05 -4.06 9.17
N ILE A 157 10.79 -4.91 10.16
CA ILE A 157 9.45 -5.01 10.77
C ILE A 157 9.26 -3.87 11.77
N VAL A 158 8.26 -3.04 11.53
CA VAL A 158 7.85 -1.97 12.43
C VAL A 158 6.67 -2.46 13.27
N THR A 159 6.84 -2.42 14.59
CA THR A 159 5.78 -2.72 15.57
C THR A 159 5.37 -1.45 16.31
N HIS A 160 4.22 -1.51 16.99
CA HIS A 160 3.77 -0.45 17.89
C HIS A 160 4.82 -0.01 18.89
N GLN A 161 5.46 -0.97 19.57
CA GLN A 161 6.46 -0.68 20.60
C GLN A 161 7.68 0.01 19.99
N ALA A 162 8.24 -0.56 18.92
CA ALA A 162 9.44 -0.02 18.28
C ALA A 162 9.20 1.41 17.77
N LEU A 163 8.06 1.65 17.14
CA LEU A 163 7.70 2.97 16.62
C LEU A 163 7.47 3.99 17.75
N ARG A 164 6.81 3.60 18.83
CA ARG A 164 6.60 4.45 20.01
C ARG A 164 7.91 4.91 20.64
N GLU A 165 8.86 3.99 20.78
CA GLU A 165 10.20 4.34 21.29
C GLU A 165 10.90 5.35 20.38
N GLN A 166 10.82 5.18 19.05
CA GLN A 166 11.40 6.12 18.09
C GLN A 166 10.74 7.51 18.19
N ILE A 167 9.41 7.58 18.21
CA ILE A 167 8.65 8.84 18.35
C ILE A 167 9.07 9.58 19.63
N ARG A 168 9.15 8.88 20.77
CA ARG A 168 9.54 9.48 22.05
C ARG A 168 10.98 9.98 22.05
N ARG A 169 11.91 9.21 21.46
CA ARG A 169 13.31 9.64 21.30
C ARG A 169 13.41 10.90 20.44
N LEU A 170 12.66 10.98 19.34
CA LEU A 170 12.63 12.17 18.49
C LEU A 170 12.00 13.37 19.20
N ALA A 171 10.92 13.15 19.97
CA ALA A 171 10.26 14.21 20.72
C ALA A 171 11.18 14.82 21.78
N ALA A 172 11.94 13.98 22.50
CA ALA A 172 12.90 14.42 23.50
C ALA A 172 14.13 15.15 22.93
N ARG A 173 14.46 14.95 21.65
CA ARG A 173 15.53 15.70 20.96
C ARG A 173 15.08 17.08 20.47
N ASN A 174 13.78 17.25 20.29
CA ASN A 174 13.17 18.47 19.75
C ASN A 174 12.55 19.36 20.85
N SER A 175 12.62 18.94 22.11
CA SER A 175 12.20 19.67 23.31
C SER A 175 13.36 20.40 23.96
#